data_AF-A0A7U6JIH9-F1
#
_entry.id   AF-A0A7U6JIH9-F1
#
_cell.length_a   1.000
_cell.length_b   1.000
_cell.length_c   1.000
_cell.angle_alpha   90.00
_cell.angle_beta   90.00
_cell.angle_gamma   90.00
#
_symmetry.space_group_name_H-M   'P 1'
#
loop_
_entity.id
_entity.type
_entity.pdbx_description
1 polymer ?
#
loop_
_entity_poly.entity_id
_entity_poly.type
_entity_poly.pdbx_seq_one_letter_code
_entity_poly.pdbx_strand_id
1 'polypeptide(L)'
;MEERGFQIYYCDFVHDSSISSSKPEFLAADRLVPLAEHLLAAQDNYLGVLDAHDNILQFYVSGKDMVVELLYPEGKGMMQCKLPLDEGMKLLGSLPDEFSEELLPGATYIG
;
A
#
# COMPACT_ATOMS: atom_id res chain seq x y z
N MET A 1 24.16 4.24 -9.32
CA MET A 1 22.73 4.55 -9.48
C MET A 1 22.05 3.89 -8.30
N GLU A 2 21.45 4.67 -7.42
CA GLU A 2 20.64 4.09 -6.35
C GLU A 2 19.43 3.42 -6.99
N GLU A 3 19.17 2.19 -6.56
CA GLU A 3 18.00 1.44 -6.98
C GLU A 3 16.78 2.07 -6.32
N ARG A 4 15.80 2.49 -7.13
CA ARG A 4 14.57 3.11 -6.63
C ARG A 4 13.81 2.08 -5.77
N GLY A 5 13.32 2.49 -4.62
CA GLY A 5 12.54 1.63 -3.74
C GLY A 5 11.81 2.40 -2.65
N PHE A 6 11.07 1.66 -1.83
CA PHE A 6 10.19 2.20 -0.81
C PHE A 6 10.43 1.49 0.51
N GLN A 7 10.11 2.18 1.61
CA GLN A 7 9.95 1.50 2.89
C GLN A 7 8.57 0.82 2.90
N ILE A 8 8.52 -0.44 3.32
CA ILE A 8 7.28 -1.22 3.34
C ILE A 8 7.05 -1.90 4.69
N TYR A 9 5.80 -2.22 4.96
CA TYR A 9 5.40 -3.14 6.02
C TYR A 9 4.25 -4.02 5.52
N TYR A 10 4.06 -5.20 6.11
CA TYR A 10 2.94 -6.06 5.72
C TYR A 10 2.60 -7.06 6.81
N CYS A 11 1.42 -7.66 6.68
CA CYS A 11 1.07 -8.87 7.42
C CYS A 11 0.58 -9.93 6.43
N ASP A 12 1.22 -11.09 6.50
CA ASP A 12 0.84 -12.31 5.79
C ASP A 12 0.42 -13.37 6.80
N PHE A 13 -0.89 -13.44 7.05
CA PHE A 13 -1.48 -14.40 7.98
C PHE A 13 -1.43 -15.83 7.45
N VAL A 14 -1.29 -16.02 6.13
CA VAL A 14 -1.24 -17.36 5.52
C VAL A 14 0.09 -18.04 5.82
N HIS A 15 1.18 -17.27 5.81
CA HIS A 15 2.54 -17.79 6.00
C HIS A 15 3.16 -17.42 7.36
N ASP A 16 2.39 -16.82 8.28
CA ASP A 16 2.84 -16.33 9.59
C ASP A 16 4.08 -15.42 9.48
N SER A 17 4.02 -14.49 8.52
CA SER A 17 5.10 -13.56 8.22
C SER A 17 4.60 -12.13 8.32
N SER A 18 5.40 -11.23 8.90
CA SER A 18 5.05 -9.81 8.94
C SER A 18 6.29 -8.94 9.02
N ILE A 19 6.16 -7.73 8.48
CA ILE A 19 7.09 -6.62 8.72
C ILE A 19 6.31 -5.58 9.50
N SER A 20 6.86 -5.14 10.64
CA SER A 20 6.18 -4.17 11.51
C SER A 20 6.21 -2.78 10.90
N SER A 21 5.08 -2.06 10.93
CA SER A 21 5.02 -0.64 10.55
C SER A 21 5.92 0.27 11.39
N SER A 22 6.33 -0.16 12.59
CA SER A 22 7.29 0.58 13.43
C SER A 22 8.76 0.45 12.99
N LYS A 23 9.04 -0.53 12.12
CA LYS A 23 10.36 -0.84 11.58
C LYS A 23 10.18 -1.32 10.14
N PRO A 24 9.74 -0.43 9.23
CA PRO A 24 9.55 -0.82 7.85
C PRO A 24 10.89 -1.19 7.22
N GLU A 25 10.85 -2.00 6.17
CA GLU A 25 12.04 -2.47 5.46
C GLU A 25 12.06 -1.94 4.03
N PHE A 26 13.26 -1.72 3.51
CA PHE A 26 13.44 -1.28 2.13
C PHE A 26 13.10 -2.40 1.14
N LEU A 27 12.28 -2.09 0.16
CA LEU A 27 11.98 -2.94 -0.99
C LEU A 27 12.20 -2.17 -2.29
N ALA A 28 12.92 -2.79 -3.24
CA ALA A 28 13.06 -2.25 -4.58
C ALA A 28 11.70 -2.10 -5.28
N ALA A 29 11.51 -1.02 -6.03
CA ALA A 29 10.22 -0.66 -6.61
C ALA A 29 9.68 -1.74 -7.57
N ASP A 30 10.55 -2.43 -8.30
CA ASP A 30 10.19 -3.52 -9.22
C ASP A 30 9.76 -4.81 -8.49
N ARG A 31 9.95 -4.90 -7.17
CA ARG A 31 9.52 -6.02 -6.32
C ARG A 31 8.16 -5.78 -5.65
N LEU A 32 7.61 -4.56 -5.72
CA LEU A 32 6.33 -4.22 -5.09
C LEU A 32 5.17 -5.04 -5.65
N VAL A 33 5.00 -5.07 -6.97
CA VAL A 33 3.87 -5.79 -7.60
C VAL A 33 3.95 -7.30 -7.33
N PRO A 34 5.10 -8.00 -7.52
CA PRO A 34 5.21 -9.41 -7.15
C PRO A 34 4.91 -9.70 -5.68
N LEU A 35 5.32 -8.82 -4.76
CA LEU A 35 4.99 -8.96 -3.35
C LEU A 35 3.49 -8.79 -3.11
N ALA A 36 2.87 -7.77 -3.71
CA ALA A 36 1.44 -7.52 -3.58
C ALA A 36 0.60 -8.67 -4.17
N GLU A 37 0.98 -9.23 -5.32
CA GLU A 37 0.31 -10.42 -5.89
C GLU A 37 0.32 -11.61 -4.93
N HIS A 38 1.41 -11.77 -4.17
CA HIS A 38 1.51 -12.82 -3.15
C HIS A 38 0.65 -12.51 -1.92
N LEU A 39 0.80 -11.32 -1.34
CA LEU A 39 0.13 -10.93 -0.11
C LEU A 39 -1.39 -10.79 -0.30
N LEU A 40 -1.79 -10.07 -1.34
CA LEU A 40 -3.18 -9.67 -1.61
C LEU A 40 -3.99 -10.80 -2.27
N ALA A 41 -3.50 -12.04 -2.24
CA ALA A 41 -4.31 -13.21 -2.55
C ALA A 41 -5.25 -13.62 -1.39
N ALA A 42 -4.97 -13.15 -0.16
CA ALA A 42 -5.76 -13.42 1.04
C ALA A 42 -6.42 -12.14 1.57
N GLN A 43 -7.68 -12.24 2.02
CA GLN A 43 -8.48 -11.08 2.45
C GLN A 43 -8.01 -10.45 3.76
N ASP A 44 -7.35 -11.22 4.62
CA ASP A 44 -6.85 -10.72 5.91
C ASP A 44 -5.47 -10.06 5.78
N ASN A 45 -4.79 -10.25 4.64
CA ASN A 45 -3.46 -9.70 4.41
C ASN A 45 -3.51 -8.23 4.00
N TYR A 46 -2.45 -7.50 4.34
CA TYR A 46 -2.28 -6.11 3.92
C TYR A 46 -0.82 -5.79 3.62
N LEU A 47 -0.62 -4.81 2.75
CA LEU A 47 0.67 -4.22 2.40
C LEU A 47 0.60 -2.71 2.62
N GLY A 48 1.50 -2.16 3.42
CA GLY A 48 1.73 -0.73 3.55
C GLY A 48 3.02 -0.31 2.87
N VAL A 49 2.97 0.78 2.14
CA VAL A 49 4.12 1.41 1.45
C VAL A 49 4.24 2.83 1.99
N LEU A 50 5.47 3.26 2.30
CA LEU A 50 5.76 4.61 2.75
C LEU A 50 6.46 5.40 1.65
N ASP A 51 6.11 6.67 1.53
CA ASP A 51 6.85 7.65 0.73
C ASP A 51 7.98 8.31 1.54
N ALA A 52 8.67 9.29 0.93
CA ALA A 52 9.76 10.02 1.57
C ALA A 52 9.31 10.96 2.72
N HIS A 53 8.00 11.18 2.88
CA HIS A 53 7.39 12.03 3.90
C HIS A 53 6.63 11.21 4.97
N ASP A 54 6.90 9.91 5.04
CA ASP A 54 6.24 8.94 5.92
C ASP A 54 4.72 8.83 5.70
N ASN A 55 4.17 9.33 4.58
CA ASN A 55 2.78 9.04 4.22
C ASN A 55 2.67 7.57 3.83
N ILE A 56 1.55 6.95 4.22
CA ILE A 56 1.36 5.53 4.03
C ILE A 56 0.26 5.30 3.00
N LEU A 57 0.56 4.52 1.96
CA LEU A 57 -0.45 3.84 1.16
C LEU A 57 -0.58 2.39 1.60
N GLN A 58 -1.75 2.05 2.14
CA GLN A 58 -2.09 0.71 2.57
C GLN A 58 -3.07 0.05 1.59
N PHE A 59 -2.76 -1.20 1.25
CA PHE A 59 -3.49 -2.02 0.29
C PHE A 59 -3.96 -3.30 0.97
N TYR A 60 -5.22 -3.67 0.80
CA TYR A 60 -5.76 -4.97 1.22
C TYR A 60 -6.95 -5.37 0.33
N VAL A 61 -7.35 -6.63 0.36
CA VAL A 61 -8.47 -7.11 -0.47
C VAL A 61 -9.75 -7.15 0.32
N SER A 62 -10.83 -6.63 -0.28
CA SER A 62 -12.19 -6.73 0.26
C SER A 62 -13.11 -7.32 -0.81
N GLY A 63 -13.38 -8.62 -0.72
CA GLY A 63 -14.17 -9.33 -1.71
C GLY A 63 -13.45 -9.46 -3.06
N LYS A 64 -13.90 -8.68 -4.06
CA LYS A 64 -13.32 -8.68 -5.42
C LYS A 64 -12.46 -7.45 -5.70
N ASP A 65 -12.49 -6.48 -4.80
CA ASP A 65 -11.84 -5.19 -4.96
C ASP A 65 -10.62 -5.10 -4.05
N MET A 66 -9.66 -4.29 -4.47
CA MET A 66 -8.60 -3.80 -3.61
C MET A 66 -9.07 -2.53 -2.92
N VAL A 67 -8.95 -2.48 -1.60
CA VAL A 67 -9.09 -1.24 -0.84
C VAL A 67 -7.73 -0.59 -0.76
N VAL A 68 -7.69 0.72 -1.04
CA VAL A 68 -6.48 1.53 -0.94
C VAL A 68 -6.76 2.68 0.03
N GLU A 69 -5.91 2.81 1.02
CA GLU A 69 -5.99 3.82 2.08
C GLU A 69 -4.73 4.68 2.08
N LEU A 70 -4.90 6.00 1.98
CA LEU A 70 -3.84 6.98 2.23
C LEU A 70 -3.97 7.50 3.66
N LEU A 71 -2.98 7.16 4.49
CA LEU A 71 -2.91 7.56 5.89
C LEU A 71 -1.84 8.64 6.04
N TYR A 72 -2.21 9.71 6.75
CA TYR A 72 -1.32 10.81 7.06
C TYR A 72 -0.83 10.69 8.51
N PRO A 73 0.49 10.65 8.79
CA PRO A 73 1.03 10.50 10.14
C PRO A 73 0.52 11.54 11.15
N GLU A 74 0.33 12.77 10.68
CA GLU A 74 -0.13 13.90 11.50
C GLU A 74 -1.64 14.17 11.36
N GLY A 75 -2.32 13.46 10.45
CA GLY A 75 -3.74 13.64 10.16
C GLY A 75 -4.64 12.91 11.15
N LYS A 76 -5.88 13.38 11.30
CA LYS A 76 -6.92 12.70 12.09
C LYS A 76 -7.77 11.72 11.29
N GLY A 77 -7.46 11.52 10.01
CA GLY A 77 -8.25 10.69 9.12
C GLY A 77 -7.42 10.13 7.97
N MET A 78 -8.11 9.40 7.11
CA MET A 78 -7.54 8.73 5.96
C MET A 78 -8.42 8.93 4.73
N MET A 79 -7.81 8.90 3.55
CA MET A 79 -8.54 8.82 2.30
C MET A 79 -8.63 7.36 1.89
N GLN A 80 -9.83 6.89 1.55
CA GLN A 80 -10.04 5.50 1.14
C GLN A 80 -10.77 5.45 -0.19
N CYS A 81 -10.32 4.57 -1.10
CA CYS A 81 -11.08 4.16 -2.27
C CYS A 81 -11.07 2.65 -2.45
N LYS A 82 -12.02 2.15 -3.25
CA LYS A 82 -12.02 0.77 -3.75
C LYS A 82 -11.68 0.78 -5.23
N LEU A 83 -10.72 -0.04 -5.62
CA LEU A 83 -10.31 -0.23 -7.00
C LEU A 83 -10.50 -1.69 -7.40
N PRO A 84 -10.83 -1.97 -8.67
CA PRO A 84 -10.60 -3.30 -9.24
C PRO A 84 -9.17 -3.77 -8.95
N LEU A 85 -8.99 -5.05 -8.68
CA LEU A 85 -7.67 -5.61 -8.35
C LEU A 85 -6.60 -5.26 -9.38
N ASP A 86 -6.93 -5.29 -10.67
CA ASP A 86 -5.98 -4.98 -11.74
C ASP A 86 -5.59 -3.49 -11.77
N GLU A 87 -6.51 -2.59 -11.43
CA GLU A 87 -6.23 -1.16 -11.29
C GLU A 87 -5.37 -0.88 -10.06
N GLY A 88 -5.65 -1.53 -8.93
CA GLY A 88 -4.83 -1.45 -7.72
C GLY A 88 -3.39 -1.94 -7.95
N MET A 89 -3.21 -3.04 -8.68
CA MET A 89 -1.88 -3.54 -9.05
C MET A 89 -1.14 -2.60 -10.02
N LYS A 90 -1.86 -1.97 -10.97
CA LYS A 90 -1.27 -0.94 -11.84
C LYS A 90 -0.79 0.27 -11.03
N LEU A 91 -1.59 0.73 -10.06
CA LEU A 91 -1.22 1.81 -9.16
C LEU A 91 0.06 1.47 -8.39
N LEU A 92 0.15 0.28 -7.80
CA LEU A 92 1.36 -0.22 -7.13
C LEU A 92 2.60 -0.20 -8.03
N GLY A 93 2.45 -0.61 -9.30
CA GLY A 93 3.53 -0.61 -10.29
C GLY A 93 3.97 0.77 -10.76
N SER A 94 3.17 1.81 -10.51
CA SER A 94 3.41 3.18 -10.95
C SER A 94 3.40 4.19 -9.81
N LEU A 95 3.63 3.76 -8.57
CA LEU A 95 3.65 4.69 -7.43
C LEU A 95 4.67 5.80 -7.67
N PRO A 96 4.34 7.07 -7.37
CA PRO A 96 5.30 8.18 -7.34
C PRO A 96 6.20 8.11 -6.09
N ASP A 97 7.15 9.02 -5.97
CA ASP A 97 8.02 9.11 -4.78
C ASP A 97 7.36 9.84 -3.60
N GLU A 98 6.24 10.54 -3.85
CA GLU A 98 5.44 11.27 -2.86
C GLU A 98 3.96 10.96 -3.04
N PHE A 99 3.25 10.65 -1.95
CA PHE A 99 1.84 10.26 -2.00
C PHE A 99 0.92 11.44 -1.72
N SER A 100 -0.18 11.49 -2.47
CA SER A 100 -1.21 12.51 -2.34
C SER A 100 -2.57 11.95 -2.73
N GLU A 101 -3.62 12.71 -2.44
CA GLU A 101 -5.02 12.36 -2.76
C GLU A 101 -5.25 12.14 -4.26
N GLU A 102 -4.40 12.71 -5.12
CA GLU A 102 -4.48 12.54 -6.57
C GLU A 102 -4.28 11.08 -7.01
N LEU A 103 -3.62 10.26 -6.18
CA LEU A 103 -3.47 8.83 -6.41
C LEU A 103 -4.77 8.05 -6.23
N LEU A 104 -5.75 8.63 -5.54
CA LEU A 104 -7.00 7.98 -5.17
C LEU A 104 -8.21 8.78 -5.71
N PRO A 105 -8.40 8.86 -7.03
CA PRO A 105 -9.50 9.61 -7.61
C PRO A 105 -10.85 9.04 -7.14
N GLY A 106 -11.68 9.89 -6.53
CA GLY A 106 -12.96 9.47 -5.96
C GLY A 106 -12.86 8.84 -4.56
N ALA A 107 -11.71 8.95 -3.90
CA ALA A 107 -11.58 8.57 -2.50
C ALA A 107 -12.52 9.36 -1.59
N THR A 108 -12.95 8.69 -0.52
CA THR A 108 -13.76 9.27 0.54
C THR A 108 -12.87 9.52 1.75
N TYR A 109 -12.99 10.70 2.35
CA TYR A 109 -12.36 11.00 3.63
C TYR A 109 -13.08 10.28 4.77
N ILE A 110 -12.34 9.56 5.59
CA ILE A 110 -12.81 8.88 6.79
C ILE A 110 -12.05 9.47 7.98
N GLY A 111 -12.77 9.99 8.99
CA GLY A 111 -12.18 10.60 10.19
C GLY A 111 -13.07 10.50 11.42
#